data_AF-A0AAD5TQY3-F1
#
_entry.id   AF-A0AAD5TQY3-F1
#
_cell.length_a   1.000
_cell.length_b   1.000
_cell.length_c   1.000
_cell.angle_alpha   90.00
_cell.angle_beta   90.00
_cell.angle_gamma   90.00
#
_symmetry.space_group_name_H-M   'P 1'
#
loop_
_entity.id
_entity.type
_entity.pdbx_description
1 polymer ?
#
loop_
_entity_poly.entity_id
_entity_poly.type
_entity_poly.pdbx_seq_one_letter_code
_entity_poly.pdbx_strand_id
1 'polypeptide(L)'
;MCGINVLHFISSPENLCKLKASIDAGQLYQPTKEQCEAWEEEIRRLDDERHAERWELLCALSSSTASKEDQIKMIKELNAMRTPLSAISCRTSAKILQLVADATEPIPIVKEIEFFFAEQLYCEWAYLIDLDLGVFEVYSGLADSEVYSGLADRSCRLPTKNNRFDFLDVETPMCGSWPLDDLPDRKAFPAWFKEDGDWYYLRISLVLIGDET
;
A
#
# COMPACT_ATOMS: atom_id res chain seq x y z
N MET A 1 -9.91 5.81 -1.82
CA MET A 1 -8.70 6.04 -2.63
C MET A 1 -7.58 6.49 -1.72
N CYS A 2 -6.45 5.79 -1.75
CA CYS A 2 -5.34 6.07 -0.85
C CYS A 2 -4.61 7.36 -1.20
N GLY A 3 -4.49 7.67 -2.50
CA GLY A 3 -3.92 8.93 -2.96
C GLY A 3 -4.64 10.18 -2.46
N ILE A 4 -5.97 10.14 -2.30
CA ILE A 4 -6.72 11.27 -1.70
C ILE A 4 -6.32 11.49 -0.24
N ASN A 5 -6.05 10.41 0.51
CA ASN A 5 -5.61 10.54 1.91
C ASN A 5 -4.18 11.07 1.99
N VAL A 6 -3.30 10.64 1.07
CA VAL A 6 -1.95 11.20 0.95
C VAL A 6 -2.03 12.68 0.62
N LEU A 7 -2.77 13.06 -0.45
CA LEU A 7 -3.01 14.44 -0.85
C LEU A 7 -3.54 15.28 0.32
N HIS A 8 -4.58 14.79 1.01
CA HIS A 8 -5.15 15.49 2.17
C HIS A 8 -4.12 15.70 3.28
N PHE A 9 -3.24 14.72 3.53
CA PHE A 9 -2.19 14.86 4.53
C PHE A 9 -1.18 15.94 4.13
N ILE A 10 -0.67 15.90 2.89
CA ILE A 10 0.36 16.83 2.41
C ILE A 10 -0.17 18.24 2.10
N SER A 11 -1.48 18.41 1.88
CA SER A 11 -2.09 19.74 1.74
C SER A 11 -2.07 20.56 3.03
N SER A 12 -1.71 19.98 4.17
CA SER A 12 -1.55 20.68 5.45
C SER A 12 -0.08 21.01 5.70
N PRO A 13 0.31 22.31 5.71
CA PRO A 13 1.68 22.70 6.05
C PRO A 13 2.10 22.24 7.44
N GLU A 14 1.17 22.18 8.40
CA GLU A 14 1.45 21.68 9.75
C GLU A 14 1.86 20.20 9.72
N ASN A 15 1.19 19.38 8.91
CA ASN A 15 1.51 17.97 8.78
C ASN A 15 2.87 17.76 8.13
N LEU A 16 3.19 18.54 7.08
CA LEU A 16 4.51 18.50 6.44
C LEU A 16 5.63 18.89 7.42
N CYS A 17 5.42 19.95 8.21
CA CYS A 17 6.37 20.37 9.24
C CYS A 17 6.59 19.27 10.29
N LYS A 18 5.52 18.62 10.77
CA LYS A 18 5.63 17.51 11.74
C LYS A 18 6.33 16.29 11.14
N LEU A 19 5.95 15.92 9.92
CA LEU A 19 6.57 14.80 9.20
C LEU A 19 8.08 15.03 9.04
N LYS A 20 8.46 16.22 8.55
CA LYS A 20 9.87 16.59 8.39
C LYS A 20 10.60 16.59 9.73
N ALA A 21 10.04 17.21 10.76
CA ALA A 21 10.65 17.26 12.09
C ALA A 21 10.87 15.86 12.69
N SER A 22 9.94 14.93 12.48
CA SER A 22 10.07 13.54 12.93
C SER A 22 11.22 12.82 12.21
N ILE A 23 11.31 12.98 10.88
CA ILE A 23 12.40 12.42 10.07
C ILE A 23 13.75 13.01 10.49
N ASP A 24 13.85 14.34 10.58
CA ASP A 24 15.07 15.07 10.97
C ASP A 24 15.51 14.71 12.40
N ALA A 25 14.57 14.37 13.28
CA ALA A 25 14.86 13.91 14.64
C ALA A 25 15.38 12.46 14.70
N GLY A 26 15.51 11.76 13.57
CA GLY A 26 15.96 10.38 13.53
C GLY A 26 14.95 9.40 14.13
N GLN A 27 13.65 9.70 14.08
CA GLN A 27 12.59 8.81 14.57
C GLN A 27 12.44 7.53 13.73
N LEU A 28 13.10 7.43 12.58
CA LEU A 28 13.01 6.26 11.70
C LEU A 28 14.26 5.39 11.82
N TYR A 29 14.07 4.07 11.91
CA TYR A 29 15.18 3.12 11.85
C TYR A 29 14.88 1.98 10.88
N GLN A 30 15.93 1.46 10.24
CA GLN A 30 15.82 0.23 9.46
C GLN A 30 15.81 -0.96 10.42
N PRO A 31 14.74 -1.78 10.44
CA PRO A 31 14.72 -2.97 11.27
C PRO A 31 15.75 -4.00 10.79
N THR A 32 16.27 -4.79 11.74
CA THR A 32 17.13 -5.93 11.43
C THR A 32 16.33 -7.04 10.73
N LYS A 33 17.04 -7.90 9.99
CA LYS A 33 16.41 -9.03 9.32
C LYS A 33 15.66 -9.93 10.31
N GLU A 34 16.24 -10.16 11.49
CA GLU A 34 15.63 -10.97 12.54
C GLU A 34 14.35 -10.33 13.10
N GLN A 35 14.31 -9.00 13.22
CA GLN A 35 13.07 -8.28 13.59
C GLN A 35 11.99 -8.43 12.52
N CYS A 36 12.35 -8.27 11.24
CA CYS A 36 11.44 -8.47 10.13
C CYS A 36 10.88 -9.90 10.11
N GLU A 37 11.74 -10.91 10.20
CA GLU A 37 11.33 -12.33 10.23
C GLU A 37 10.39 -12.61 11.41
N ALA A 38 10.70 -12.10 12.61
CA ALA A 38 9.85 -12.26 13.78
C ALA A 38 8.46 -11.62 13.61
N TRP A 39 8.39 -10.42 13.01
CA TRP A 39 7.11 -9.77 12.72
C TRP A 39 6.34 -10.49 11.61
N GLU A 40 7.01 -11.01 10.58
CA GLU A 40 6.38 -11.80 9.53
C GLU A 40 5.79 -13.11 10.08
N GLU A 41 6.50 -13.79 10.97
CA GLU A 41 6.00 -14.98 11.67
C GLU A 41 4.77 -14.65 12.52
N GLU A 42 4.80 -13.54 13.26
CA GLU A 42 3.67 -13.09 14.07
C GLU A 42 2.46 -12.71 13.22
N ILE A 43 2.66 -11.98 12.11
CA ILE A 43 1.61 -11.65 11.15
C ILE A 43 1.01 -12.94 10.58
N ARG A 44 1.85 -13.90 10.17
CA ARG A 44 1.39 -15.19 9.65
C ARG A 44 0.58 -15.96 10.68
N ARG A 45 1.04 -16.01 11.93
CA ARG A 45 0.32 -16.65 13.04
C ARG A 45 -1.07 -16.02 13.24
N LEU A 46 -1.13 -14.70 13.29
CA LEU A 46 -2.40 -13.96 13.45
C LEU A 46 -3.33 -14.18 12.24
N ASP A 47 -2.79 -14.25 11.04
CA ASP A 47 -3.54 -14.55 9.83
C ASP A 47 -4.08 -15.98 9.82
N ASP A 48 -3.27 -16.96 10.25
CA ASP A 48 -3.68 -18.37 10.37
C ASP A 48 -4.78 -18.55 11.43
N GLU A 49 -4.63 -17.90 12.60
CA GLU A 49 -5.66 -17.90 13.66
C GLU A 49 -6.97 -17.30 13.17
N ARG A 50 -6.91 -16.12 12.55
CA ARG A 50 -8.07 -15.47 11.95
C ARG A 50 -8.69 -16.31 10.83
N HIS A 51 -7.88 -16.99 10.03
CA HIS A 51 -8.36 -17.85 8.97
C HIS A 51 -9.08 -19.08 9.55
N ALA A 52 -8.55 -19.67 10.61
CA ALA A 52 -9.17 -20.78 11.32
C ALA A 52 -10.52 -20.39 11.92
N GLU A 53 -10.61 -19.28 12.65
CA GLU A 53 -11.87 -18.74 13.21
C GLU A 53 -12.91 -18.47 12.11
N ARG A 54 -12.46 -17.85 11.01
CA ARG A 54 -13.31 -17.59 9.84
C ARG A 54 -13.81 -18.89 9.22
N TRP A 55 -12.94 -19.90 9.10
CA TRP A 55 -13.28 -21.19 8.54
C TRP A 55 -14.30 -21.93 9.40
N GLU A 56 -14.13 -21.93 10.73
CA GLU A 56 -15.10 -22.51 11.66
C GLU A 56 -16.48 -21.86 11.53
N LEU A 57 -16.56 -20.53 11.47
CA LEU A 57 -17.82 -19.81 11.28
C LEU A 57 -18.46 -20.09 9.92
N LEU A 58 -17.66 -20.23 8.85
CA LEU A 58 -18.15 -20.63 7.53
C LEU A 58 -18.70 -22.07 7.53
N CYS A 59 -17.97 -23.01 8.13
CA CYS A 59 -18.41 -24.38 8.29
C CYS A 59 -19.72 -24.45 9.08
N ALA A 60 -19.79 -23.74 10.21
CA ALA A 60 -20.99 -23.66 11.03
C ALA A 60 -22.16 -23.07 10.23
N LEU A 61 -21.97 -21.96 9.51
CA LEU A 61 -23.02 -21.37 8.65
C LEU A 61 -23.50 -22.34 7.56
N SER A 62 -22.57 -23.05 6.90
CA SER A 62 -22.89 -23.96 5.80
C SER A 62 -23.63 -25.24 6.23
N SER A 63 -23.44 -25.65 7.49
CA SER A 63 -24.04 -26.84 8.09
C SER A 63 -25.19 -26.52 9.06
N SER A 64 -25.49 -25.24 9.25
CA SER A 64 -26.38 -24.75 10.31
C SER A 64 -27.86 -25.07 10.05
N THR A 65 -28.50 -25.65 11.07
CA THR A 65 -29.97 -25.69 11.24
C THR A 65 -30.47 -24.52 12.11
N ALA A 66 -29.59 -23.56 12.45
CA ALA A 66 -29.89 -22.46 13.35
C ALA A 66 -30.91 -21.48 12.75
N SER A 67 -31.47 -20.64 13.61
CA SER A 67 -32.45 -19.63 13.24
C SER A 67 -31.87 -18.63 12.23
N LYS A 68 -32.74 -17.96 11.47
CA LYS A 68 -32.33 -16.88 10.56
C LYS A 68 -31.61 -15.75 11.28
N GLU A 69 -31.96 -15.47 12.53
CA GLU A 69 -31.34 -14.42 13.35
C GLU A 69 -29.89 -14.76 13.69
N ASP A 70 -29.62 -16.02 14.06
CA ASP A 70 -28.27 -16.50 14.32
C ASP A 70 -27.41 -16.48 13.05
N GLN A 71 -27.98 -16.89 11.91
CA GLN A 71 -27.29 -16.83 10.61
C GLN A 71 -26.91 -15.39 10.23
N ILE A 72 -27.81 -14.42 10.45
CA ILE A 72 -27.54 -12.99 10.20
C ILE A 72 -26.40 -12.49 11.10
N LYS A 73 -26.36 -12.91 12.37
CA LYS A 73 -25.27 -12.56 13.29
C LYS A 73 -23.93 -13.11 12.80
N MET A 74 -23.88 -14.39 12.43
CA MET A 74 -22.66 -15.04 11.92
C MET A 74 -22.16 -14.38 10.63
N ILE A 75 -23.06 -14.00 9.71
CA ILE A 75 -22.69 -13.27 8.48
C ILE A 75 -22.07 -11.91 8.81
N LYS A 76 -22.59 -11.19 9.81
CA LYS A 76 -22.01 -9.92 10.25
C LYS A 76 -20.60 -10.11 10.82
N GLU A 77 -20.40 -11.13 11.65
CA GLU A 77 -19.09 -11.47 12.21
C GLU A 77 -18.10 -11.87 11.10
N LEU A 78 -18.52 -12.71 10.15
CA LEU A 78 -17.72 -13.08 8.97
C LEU A 78 -17.32 -11.89 8.11
N ASN A 79 -18.22 -10.90 7.96
CA ASN A 79 -17.91 -9.67 7.22
C ASN A 79 -16.97 -8.76 8.00
N ALA A 80 -17.09 -8.68 9.33
CA ALA A 80 -16.18 -7.91 10.17
C ALA A 80 -14.74 -8.47 10.09
N MET A 81 -14.60 -9.80 10.09
CA MET A 81 -13.30 -10.48 9.95
C MET A 81 -12.69 -10.38 8.54
N ARG A 82 -13.47 -9.99 7.52
CA ARG A 82 -12.99 -9.77 6.14
C ARG A 82 -12.17 -8.47 6.03
N THR A 83 -12.18 -7.64 7.07
CA THR A 83 -11.35 -6.43 7.11
C THR A 83 -9.88 -6.87 7.10
N PRO A 84 -9.05 -6.40 6.15
CA PRO A 84 -7.62 -6.72 6.13
C PRO A 84 -7.00 -6.38 7.48
N LEU A 85 -5.98 -7.13 7.89
CA LEU A 85 -5.19 -6.77 9.07
C LEU A 85 -4.79 -5.29 8.89
N SER A 86 -5.16 -4.45 9.86
CA SER A 86 -5.13 -3.00 9.68
C SER A 86 -3.75 -2.54 9.21
N ALA A 87 -2.66 -3.16 9.67
CA ALA A 87 -1.29 -2.86 9.27
C ALA A 87 -1.01 -2.93 7.75
N ILE A 88 -1.80 -3.69 6.97
CA ILE A 88 -1.55 -3.99 5.55
C ILE A 88 -2.64 -3.37 4.64
N SER A 89 -3.71 -2.81 5.21
CA SER A 89 -4.75 -2.15 4.40
C SER A 89 -4.21 -0.87 3.75
N CYS A 90 -4.52 -0.68 2.47
CA CYS A 90 -4.19 0.54 1.72
C CYS A 90 -4.77 1.83 2.34
N ARG A 91 -5.85 1.73 3.12
CA ARG A 91 -6.41 2.86 3.90
C ARG A 91 -5.58 3.15 5.16
N THR A 92 -4.81 2.18 5.63
CA THR A 92 -3.87 2.32 6.74
C THR A 92 -2.49 2.74 6.27
N SER A 93 -2.06 2.36 5.06
CA SER A 93 -0.76 2.80 4.56
C SER A 93 -0.69 4.32 4.38
N ALA A 94 -1.76 5.01 3.97
CA ALA A 94 -1.78 6.48 4.02
C ALA A 94 -1.72 7.06 5.46
N LYS A 95 -2.12 6.28 6.48
CA LYS A 95 -1.96 6.67 7.88
C LYS A 95 -0.52 6.54 8.36
N ILE A 96 0.37 5.87 7.63
CA ILE A 96 1.80 5.81 8.01
C ILE A 96 2.40 7.22 8.07
N LEU A 97 1.98 8.13 7.20
CA LEU A 97 2.40 9.53 7.21
C LEU A 97 2.02 10.22 8.53
N GLN A 98 0.79 9.99 9.00
CA GLN A 98 0.33 10.50 10.27
C GLN A 98 1.05 9.85 11.45
N LEU A 99 1.26 8.53 11.39
CA LEU A 99 2.01 7.80 12.43
C LEU A 99 3.44 8.32 12.56
N VAL A 100 4.13 8.58 11.45
CA VAL A 100 5.47 9.15 11.45
C VAL A 100 5.44 10.60 11.95
N ALA A 101 4.51 11.42 11.48
CA ALA A 101 4.41 12.81 11.92
C ALA A 101 4.09 12.97 13.42
N ASP A 102 3.31 12.05 13.99
CA ASP A 102 2.95 12.04 15.41
C ASP A 102 3.88 11.16 16.26
N ALA A 103 4.96 10.64 15.66
CA ALA A 103 5.87 9.72 16.33
C ALA A 103 6.52 10.38 17.56
N THR A 104 6.45 9.69 18.69
CA THR A 104 7.17 10.05 19.92
C THR A 104 8.23 9.00 20.28
N GLU A 105 8.21 7.86 19.61
CA GLU A 105 9.11 6.72 19.77
C GLU A 105 9.61 6.27 18.39
N PRO A 106 10.81 5.66 18.30
CA PRO A 106 11.36 5.22 17.02
C PRO A 106 10.45 4.24 16.27
N ILE A 107 10.22 4.49 14.99
CA ILE A 107 9.38 3.71 14.09
C ILE A 107 10.25 2.88 13.15
N PRO A 108 10.03 1.55 13.06
CA PRO A 108 10.69 0.73 12.06
C PRO A 108 10.13 1.04 10.68
N ILE A 109 11.00 1.40 9.75
CA ILE A 109 10.68 1.59 8.34
C ILE A 109 11.61 0.75 7.50
N VAL A 110 11.03 -0.11 6.66
CA VAL A 110 11.79 -0.90 5.69
C VAL A 110 11.95 -0.07 4.41
N LYS A 111 13.16 0.40 4.12
CA LYS A 111 13.49 1.11 2.88
C LYS A 111 13.66 0.10 1.73
N GLU A 112 12.63 -0.02 0.89
CA GLU A 112 12.59 -0.97 -0.23
C GLU A 112 12.26 -0.26 -1.56
N ILE A 113 13.08 0.74 -1.92
CA ILE A 113 12.87 1.51 -3.17
C ILE A 113 13.05 0.62 -4.41
N GLU A 114 14.03 -0.29 -4.38
CA GLU A 114 14.32 -1.24 -5.46
C GLU A 114 13.17 -2.22 -5.67
N PHE A 115 12.47 -2.60 -4.60
CA PHE A 115 11.31 -3.48 -4.66
C PHE A 115 10.15 -2.84 -5.44
N PHE A 116 9.93 -1.53 -5.28
CA PHE A 116 8.90 -0.82 -6.04
C PHE A 116 9.18 -0.90 -7.55
N PHE A 117 10.42 -0.68 -7.97
CA PHE A 117 10.81 -0.77 -9.38
C PHE A 117 10.89 -2.22 -9.89
N ALA A 118 11.08 -3.21 -9.02
CA ALA A 118 11.16 -4.63 -9.41
C ALA A 118 9.79 -5.33 -9.47
N GLU A 119 8.81 -4.91 -8.68
CA GLU A 119 7.51 -5.59 -8.50
C GLU A 119 6.34 -4.77 -9.07
N GLN A 120 6.60 -4.02 -10.14
CA GLN A 120 5.64 -3.12 -10.81
C GLN A 120 4.37 -3.81 -11.34
N LEU A 121 4.36 -5.15 -11.38
CA LEU A 121 3.20 -5.95 -11.79
C LEU A 121 2.09 -5.99 -10.75
N TYR A 122 2.39 -5.71 -9.47
CA TYR A 122 1.44 -5.82 -8.35
C TYR A 122 1.20 -4.51 -7.59
N CYS A 123 1.92 -3.44 -7.94
CA CYS A 123 1.70 -2.12 -7.36
C CYS A 123 0.85 -1.29 -8.33
N GLU A 124 -0.42 -1.05 -8.02
CA GLU A 124 -1.30 -0.21 -8.87
C GLU A 124 -0.83 1.26 -8.88
N TRP A 125 -0.40 1.79 -7.73
CA TRP A 125 -0.03 3.19 -7.56
C TRP A 125 1.05 3.37 -6.48
N ALA A 126 2.03 4.23 -6.72
CA ALA A 126 2.93 4.77 -5.70
C ALA A 126 2.88 6.28 -5.63
N TYR A 127 3.14 6.77 -4.41
CA TYR A 127 3.05 8.15 -4.03
C TYR A 127 4.38 8.53 -3.37
N LEU A 128 5.13 9.41 -4.01
CA LEU A 128 6.43 9.89 -3.54
C LEU A 128 6.27 11.33 -3.03
N ILE A 129 6.78 11.59 -1.83
CA ILE A 129 6.80 12.93 -1.23
C ILE A 129 8.26 13.26 -1.00
N ASP A 130 8.81 14.13 -1.85
CA ASP A 130 10.15 14.64 -1.69
C ASP A 130 10.08 15.94 -0.88
N LEU A 131 10.52 15.86 0.38
CA LEU A 131 10.51 17.02 1.29
C LEU A 131 11.65 18.01 1.00
N ASP A 132 12.71 17.56 0.31
CA ASP A 132 13.89 18.36 0.02
C ASP A 132 13.69 19.15 -1.28
N LEU A 133 13.15 18.50 -2.31
CA LEU A 133 12.75 19.15 -3.57
C LEU A 133 11.38 19.83 -3.46
N GLY A 134 10.59 19.49 -2.45
CA GLY A 134 9.26 20.05 -2.24
C GLY A 134 8.28 19.62 -3.32
N VAL A 135 8.35 18.36 -3.77
CA VAL A 135 7.47 17.81 -4.81
C VAL A 135 6.69 16.59 -4.33
N PHE A 136 5.50 16.44 -4.89
CA PHE A 136 4.65 15.26 -4.74
C PHE A 136 4.50 14.60 -6.10
N GLU A 137 4.88 13.34 -6.19
CA GLU A 137 4.90 12.58 -7.43
C GLU A 137 4.05 11.32 -7.31
N VAL A 138 3.37 10.98 -8.40
CA VAL A 138 2.51 9.81 -8.48
C VAL A 138 2.92 8.96 -9.65
N TYR A 139 3.09 7.67 -9.40
CA TYR A 139 3.47 6.67 -10.37
C TYR A 139 2.39 5.60 -10.45
N SER A 140 2.07 5.12 -11.66
CA SER A 140 1.16 3.98 -11.85
C SER A 140 1.94 2.70 -12.10
N GLY A 141 1.39 1.59 -11.64
CA GLY A 141 1.86 0.26 -11.99
C GLY A 141 1.76 -0.07 -13.47
N LEU A 142 2.48 -1.12 -13.87
CA LEU A 142 2.39 -1.63 -15.24
C LEU A 142 1.09 -2.36 -15.53
N ALA A 143 0.35 -2.80 -14.50
CA ALA A 143 -0.93 -3.48 -14.65
C ALA A 143 -1.98 -2.64 -15.42
N ASP A 144 -1.89 -1.31 -15.35
CA ASP A 144 -2.82 -0.37 -15.99
C ASP A 144 -2.26 0.25 -17.30
N SER A 145 -1.09 -0.23 -17.75
CA SER A 145 -0.45 0.24 -18.97
C SER A 145 -0.93 -0.53 -20.21
N GLU A 146 -0.98 0.12 -21.37
CA GLU A 146 -1.20 -0.54 -22.66
C GLU A 146 -0.16 -1.65 -22.93
N VAL A 147 1.00 -1.59 -22.26
CA VAL A 147 2.05 -2.62 -22.30
C VAL A 147 1.54 -3.96 -21.75
N TYR A 148 0.72 -3.96 -20.71
CA TYR A 148 0.10 -5.19 -20.19
C TYR A 148 -0.93 -5.78 -21.15
N SER A 149 -1.68 -4.93 -21.86
CA SER A 149 -2.66 -5.37 -22.86
C SER A 149 -2.03 -6.06 -24.08
N GLY A 150 -0.81 -5.65 -24.47
CA GLY A 150 -0.03 -6.31 -25.52
C GLY A 150 0.61 -7.64 -25.10
N LEU A 151 0.88 -7.82 -23.80
CA LEU A 151 1.43 -9.05 -23.21
C LEU A 151 0.33 -10.05 -22.79
N ALA A 152 -0.91 -9.58 -22.66
CA ALA A 152 -2.09 -10.39 -22.35
C ALA A 152 -2.68 -11.13 -23.58
N ASP A 153 -2.02 -11.12 -24.74
CA ASP A 153 -2.24 -12.18 -25.72
C ASP A 153 -1.79 -13.49 -25.08
N ARG A 154 -2.76 -14.33 -24.73
CA ARG A 154 -2.59 -15.62 -24.03
C ARG A 154 -1.71 -16.62 -24.80
N SER A 155 -1.11 -16.24 -25.92
CA SER A 155 -0.09 -17.00 -26.67
C SER A 155 1.35 -16.71 -26.22
N CYS A 156 1.61 -15.61 -25.50
CA CYS A 156 2.91 -15.28 -24.95
C CYS A 156 3.16 -16.09 -23.68
N ARG A 157 3.78 -17.26 -23.87
CA ARG A 157 4.23 -18.20 -22.85
C ARG A 157 4.83 -17.46 -21.65
N LEU A 158 4.35 -17.75 -20.45
CA LEU A 158 5.06 -17.48 -19.20
C LEU A 158 6.54 -17.85 -19.39
N PRO A 159 7.51 -16.97 -19.09
CA PRO A 159 8.92 -17.29 -19.25
C PRO A 159 9.24 -18.52 -18.40
N THR A 160 9.66 -19.58 -19.07
CA THR A 160 10.13 -20.81 -18.42
C THR A 160 11.30 -20.50 -17.51
N LYS A 161 11.09 -20.59 -16.18
CA LYS A 161 12.02 -20.72 -15.03
C LYS A 161 13.38 -19.97 -14.98
N ASN A 162 13.88 -19.36 -16.04
CA ASN A 162 15.21 -18.74 -16.12
C ASN A 162 15.20 -17.25 -16.52
N ASN A 163 14.06 -16.66 -16.91
CA ASN A 163 13.93 -15.21 -17.20
C ASN A 163 12.77 -14.60 -16.39
N ARG A 164 12.84 -14.63 -15.06
CA ARG A 164 11.82 -13.98 -14.21
C ARG A 164 11.97 -12.46 -14.10
N PHE A 165 12.91 -11.86 -14.82
CA PHE A 165 13.37 -10.49 -14.59
C PHE A 165 13.47 -9.61 -15.84
N ASP A 166 12.93 -10.03 -17.00
CA ASP A 166 12.90 -9.16 -18.20
C ASP A 166 11.91 -7.98 -18.08
N PHE A 167 11.20 -7.87 -16.94
CA PHE A 167 10.35 -6.72 -16.59
C PHE A 167 11.12 -5.59 -15.88
N LEU A 168 12.38 -5.82 -15.48
CA LEU A 168 13.18 -4.85 -14.73
C LEU A 168 13.58 -3.61 -15.54
N ASP A 169 13.50 -3.67 -16.87
CA ASP A 169 13.88 -2.57 -17.76
C ASP A 169 12.70 -1.66 -18.15
N VAL A 170 11.51 -1.88 -17.57
CA VAL A 170 10.35 -1.03 -17.84
C VAL A 170 10.32 0.10 -16.81
N GLU A 171 10.49 1.33 -17.26
CA GLU A 171 10.35 2.52 -16.42
C GLU A 171 8.91 2.62 -15.89
N THR A 172 8.75 2.83 -14.58
CA THR A 172 7.43 3.00 -13.99
C THR A 172 6.81 4.31 -14.48
N PRO A 173 5.65 4.29 -15.15
CA PRO A 173 5.06 5.50 -15.71
C PRO A 173 4.69 6.50 -14.61
N MET A 174 5.30 7.68 -14.66
CA MET A 174 4.92 8.83 -13.83
C MET A 174 3.62 9.45 -14.36
N CYS A 175 2.62 9.54 -13.49
CA CYS A 175 1.29 10.07 -13.82
C CYS A 175 1.17 11.57 -13.55
N GLY A 176 1.96 12.09 -12.62
CA GLY A 176 2.01 13.51 -12.33
C GLY A 176 3.04 13.85 -11.27
N SER A 177 3.49 15.10 -11.31
CA SER A 177 4.44 15.71 -10.35
C SER A 177 3.95 17.12 -10.08
N TRP A 178 3.80 17.48 -8.81
CA TRP A 178 3.26 18.75 -8.35
C TRP A 178 4.15 19.32 -7.25
N PRO A 179 4.44 20.64 -7.27
CA PRO A 179 5.01 21.32 -6.12
C PRO A 179 4.11 21.17 -4.88
N LEU A 180 4.70 20.98 -3.69
CA LEU A 180 3.96 20.86 -2.44
C LEU A 180 3.20 22.15 -2.06
N ASP A 181 3.58 23.29 -2.63
CA ASP A 181 2.90 24.58 -2.48
C ASP A 181 1.83 24.86 -3.57
N ASP A 182 1.74 24.02 -4.60
CA ASP A 182 0.75 24.12 -5.70
C ASP A 182 0.11 22.74 -6.00
N LEU A 183 -0.45 22.14 -4.96
CA LEU A 183 -1.10 20.83 -5.04
C LEU A 183 -2.47 20.90 -5.74
N PRO A 184 -2.85 19.88 -6.53
CA PRO A 184 -4.16 19.81 -7.14
C PRO A 184 -5.25 19.72 -6.07
N ASP A 185 -6.40 20.33 -6.32
CA ASP A 185 -7.53 20.21 -5.39
C ASP A 185 -8.11 18.77 -5.39
N ARG A 186 -8.87 18.45 -4.33
CA ARG A 186 -9.45 17.12 -4.14
C ARG A 186 -10.36 16.66 -5.29
N LYS A 187 -10.97 17.57 -6.06
CA LYS A 187 -11.83 17.25 -7.20
C LYS A 187 -11.01 17.08 -8.48
N ALA A 188 -9.96 17.88 -8.65
CA ALA A 188 -9.06 17.83 -9.79
C ALA A 188 -8.17 16.58 -9.73
N PHE A 189 -7.68 16.21 -8.54
CA PHE A 189 -6.72 15.12 -8.37
C PHE A 189 -7.18 13.77 -8.96
N PRO A 190 -8.43 13.28 -8.74
CA PRO A 190 -8.88 12.03 -9.35
C PRO A 190 -9.01 12.08 -10.87
N ALA A 191 -9.23 13.26 -11.46
CA ALA A 191 -9.45 13.42 -12.90
C ALA A 191 -8.17 13.16 -13.73
N TRP A 192 -7.02 13.06 -13.09
CA TRP A 192 -5.74 12.73 -13.72
C TRP A 192 -5.54 11.22 -13.92
N PHE A 193 -6.33 10.39 -13.23
CA PHE A 193 -6.25 8.93 -13.29
C PHE A 193 -7.40 8.40 -14.15
N LYS A 194 -7.15 7.43 -15.05
CA LYS A 194 -8.20 6.84 -15.89
C LYS A 194 -9.28 6.18 -15.02
N GLU A 195 -10.54 6.27 -15.44
CA GLU A 195 -11.72 5.87 -14.64
C GLU A 195 -11.89 4.35 -14.42
N ASP A 196 -11.13 3.49 -15.09
CA ASP A 196 -11.43 2.06 -15.18
C ASP A 196 -10.33 1.17 -14.56
N GLY A 197 -10.44 0.87 -13.27
CA GLY A 197 -9.58 -0.12 -12.62
C GLY A 197 -10.24 -0.74 -11.39
N ASP A 198 -10.75 -1.96 -11.54
CA ASP A 198 -11.31 -2.75 -10.45
C ASP A 198 -10.25 -3.12 -9.41
N TRP A 199 -10.55 -2.80 -8.16
CA TRP A 199 -9.68 -2.79 -6.99
C TRP A 199 -9.17 -4.16 -6.55
N TYR A 200 -7.87 -4.46 -6.74
CA TYR A 200 -7.23 -5.60 -6.10
C TYR A 200 -5.81 -5.28 -5.63
N TYR A 201 -5.64 -5.27 -4.30
CA TYR A 201 -4.36 -5.29 -3.57
C TYR A 201 -3.36 -4.16 -3.92
N LEU A 202 -3.49 -3.06 -3.17
CA LEU A 202 -2.65 -1.86 -3.30
C LEU A 202 -1.58 -1.86 -2.19
N ARG A 203 -0.32 -2.19 -2.52
CA ARG A 203 0.84 -2.04 -1.61
C ARG A 203 1.46 -0.67 -1.86
N ILE A 204 1.38 0.23 -0.88
CA ILE A 204 1.98 1.57 -0.96
C ILE A 204 3.41 1.47 -0.46
N SER A 205 4.36 1.74 -1.35
CA SER A 205 5.75 2.04 -0.98
C SER A 205 5.84 3.54 -0.72
N LEU A 206 5.97 3.93 0.55
CA LEU A 206 6.33 5.30 0.88
C LEU A 206 7.84 5.41 0.81
N VAL A 207 8.33 6.17 -0.16
CA VAL A 207 9.75 6.51 -0.27
C VAL A 207 9.92 7.88 0.38
N LEU A 208 10.49 7.89 1.60
CA LEU A 208 10.99 9.11 2.23
C LEU A 208 12.47 9.23 1.86
N ILE A 209 12.78 10.19 1.00
CA ILE A 209 14.16 10.60 0.72
C ILE A 209 14.47 11.72 1.70
N GLY A 210 15.55 11.57 2.44
CA GLY A 210 16.13 12.60 3.30
C GLY A 210 17.63 12.36 3.34
N ASP A 211 18.42 13.41 3.15
CA ASP A 211 19.88 13.33 3.09
C ASP A 211 20.47 12.70 4.37
N GLU A 212 21.23 11.61 4.20
CA GLU A 212 22.19 11.16 5.21
C GLU A 212 23.36 12.16 5.20
N THR A 213 23.36 13.10 6.16
CA THR A 213 24.55 13.89 6.50
C THR A 213 25.28 13.30 7.70
#